data_AF-A0A542UAV4-F1
#
_entry.id   AF-A0A542UAV4-F1
#
_cell.length_a   1.000
_cell.length_b   1.000
_cell.length_c   1.000
_cell.angle_alpha   90.00
_cell.angle_beta   90.00
_cell.angle_gamma   90.00
#
_symmetry.space_group_name_H-M   'P 1'
#
loop_
_entity.id
_entity.type
_entity.pdbx_description
1 polymer ?
#
loop_
_entity_poly.entity_id
_entity_poly.type
_entity_poly.pdbx_seq_one_letter_code
_entity_poly.pdbx_strand_id
1 'polypeptide(L)'
;MARVAEVIVVHGTGSRGRRGSGYRVGERYVLTAAHLVEPPLTTVVVRFQADRPDEWHAEAGVVLRSGPADLALLEMAQRPSTAPPVQHTPSYAVLPETDVTLPVTAVGFPRFKLREDVGPGPLAEGEVSRYRDSCHVDGTVSVLSNRREGTLEVAVRPPADVAGPEHSPWEGMSGAALWSGGAVVGLITAHHRSDGLGRLAAVRVRRWYDVLTPAELELLQACAGLPARLGPLFLDGTSSRPPSLGSLPHTLTMRELKDLVDALTALPTLRRPNGLDTVLEGIDPRVSAHRPRDDRLRHEVYGVVRTCLRYPGTLDSFMEVLRDWEEDSEELREVDRAAAELVMRHS
;
A
#
# COMPACT_ATOMS: atom_id res chain seq x y z
N MET A 1 -6.20 -4.67 -6.78
CA MET A 1 -5.70 -5.91 -7.41
C MET A 1 -5.19 -5.73 -8.85
N ALA A 2 -5.69 -4.78 -9.65
CA ALA A 2 -5.27 -4.56 -11.05
C ALA A 2 -3.76 -4.24 -11.29
N ARG A 3 -2.97 -4.08 -10.22
CA ARG A 3 -1.55 -3.71 -10.29
C ARG A 3 -0.60 -4.85 -9.93
N VAL A 4 -1.11 -5.99 -9.49
CA VAL A 4 -0.29 -7.15 -9.15
C VAL A 4 -0.02 -7.95 -10.43
N ALA A 5 1.24 -8.26 -10.68
CA ALA A 5 1.70 -8.96 -11.87
C ALA A 5 2.37 -10.29 -11.50
N GLU A 6 2.15 -11.31 -12.31
CA GLU A 6 3.05 -12.46 -12.38
C GLU A 6 4.22 -12.05 -13.30
N VAL A 7 5.44 -12.23 -12.83
CA VAL A 7 6.66 -11.95 -13.60
C VAL A 7 7.22 -13.29 -14.08
N ILE A 8 7.32 -13.44 -15.40
CA ILE A 8 7.73 -14.66 -16.08
C ILE A 8 9.04 -14.40 -16.81
N VAL A 9 10.10 -15.10 -16.42
CA VAL A 9 11.43 -14.95 -16.98
C VAL A 9 11.78 -16.21 -17.78
N VAL A 10 11.95 -16.03 -19.08
CA VAL A 10 12.33 -17.08 -20.02
C VAL A 10 13.85 -17.06 -20.17
N HIS A 11 14.46 -18.24 -19.99
CA HIS A 11 15.89 -18.44 -20.23
C HIS A 11 16.09 -19.08 -21.60
N GLY A 12 17.30 -18.99 -22.16
CA GLY A 12 17.66 -19.65 -23.41
C GLY A 12 17.42 -21.18 -23.39
N THR A 13 17.41 -21.79 -24.58
CA THR A 13 17.05 -23.20 -24.81
C THR A 13 17.72 -24.15 -23.80
N GLY A 14 16.91 -24.82 -22.97
CA GLY A 14 17.34 -25.86 -22.02
C GLY A 14 17.22 -25.51 -20.54
N SER A 15 17.04 -24.23 -20.18
CA SER A 15 16.86 -23.81 -18.78
C SER A 15 15.39 -23.59 -18.43
N ARG A 16 14.94 -24.10 -17.26
CA ARG A 16 13.59 -23.80 -16.75
C ARG A 16 13.47 -22.30 -16.47
N GLY A 17 12.43 -21.67 -17.02
CA GLY A 17 12.12 -20.28 -16.72
C GLY A 17 11.86 -20.04 -15.23
N ARG A 18 12.10 -18.82 -14.76
CA ARG A 18 11.78 -18.40 -13.39
C ARG A 18 10.43 -17.69 -13.38
N ARG A 19 9.70 -17.84 -12.28
CA ARG A 19 8.44 -17.12 -12.05
C ARG A 19 8.51 -16.45 -10.70
N GLY A 20 7.93 -15.26 -10.65
CA GLY A 20 7.84 -14.45 -9.46
C GLY A 20 6.62 -13.56 -9.50
N SER A 21 6.57 -12.64 -8.55
CA SER A 21 5.53 -11.64 -8.43
C SER A 21 6.11 -10.26 -8.73
N GLY A 22 5.26 -9.33 -9.07
CA GLY A 22 5.62 -7.93 -9.27
C GLY A 22 4.46 -7.01 -8.95
N TYR A 23 4.77 -5.74 -8.76
CA TYR A 23 3.78 -4.71 -8.50
C TYR A 23 3.98 -3.52 -9.42
N ARG A 24 2.92 -3.14 -10.13
CA ARG A 24 2.90 -1.99 -11.04
C ARG A 24 2.85 -0.69 -10.26
N VAL A 25 3.93 0.08 -10.36
CA VAL A 25 4.18 1.31 -9.59
C VAL A 25 3.84 2.59 -10.35
N GLY A 26 3.52 2.48 -11.64
CA GLY A 26 3.13 3.61 -12.48
C GLY A 26 2.49 3.12 -13.78
N GLU A 27 2.44 3.97 -14.80
CA GLU A 27 1.86 3.58 -16.08
C GLU A 27 2.68 2.50 -16.79
N ARG A 28 4.01 2.58 -16.71
CA ARG A 28 4.95 1.74 -17.47
C ARG A 28 5.81 0.81 -16.63
N TYR A 29 5.85 0.98 -15.32
CA TYR A 29 6.86 0.34 -14.49
C TYR A 29 6.32 -0.70 -13.51
N VAL A 30 7.09 -1.77 -13.31
CA VAL A 30 6.81 -2.86 -12.36
C VAL A 30 8.02 -3.08 -11.46
N LEU A 31 7.82 -3.10 -10.14
CA LEU A 31 8.81 -3.55 -9.17
C LEU A 31 8.77 -5.07 -9.01
N THR A 32 9.93 -5.70 -8.92
CA THR A 32 10.10 -7.13 -8.61
C THR A 32 11.46 -7.39 -7.94
N ALA A 33 11.76 -8.64 -7.60
CA ALA A 33 13.03 -9.01 -6.97
C ALA A 33 14.18 -9.10 -8.00
N ALA A 34 15.38 -8.65 -7.64
CA ALA A 34 16.51 -8.61 -8.58
C ALA A 34 17.02 -9.99 -8.99
N HIS A 35 16.99 -10.97 -8.08
CA HIS A 35 17.38 -12.35 -8.38
C HIS A 35 16.43 -13.02 -9.38
N LEU A 36 15.20 -12.53 -9.52
CA LEU A 36 14.25 -13.09 -10.48
C LEU A 36 14.69 -12.83 -11.92
N VAL A 37 15.22 -11.63 -12.18
CA VAL A 37 15.67 -11.14 -13.50
C VAL A 37 17.20 -11.15 -13.61
N GLU A 38 17.85 -12.06 -12.93
CA GLU A 38 19.28 -12.26 -13.06
C GLU A 38 19.64 -12.90 -14.42
N PRO A 39 20.63 -12.36 -15.15
CA PRO A 39 21.11 -12.98 -16.38
C PRO A 39 21.69 -14.39 -16.15
N PRO A 40 21.66 -15.29 -17.15
CA PRO A 40 21.19 -15.07 -18.52
C PRO A 40 19.67 -15.22 -18.63
N LEU A 41 19.00 -14.22 -19.21
CA LEU A 41 17.59 -14.27 -19.56
C LEU A 41 17.40 -13.82 -21.01
N THR A 42 16.37 -14.34 -21.66
CA THR A 42 16.03 -14.01 -23.06
C THR A 42 14.86 -13.03 -23.10
N THR A 43 13.85 -13.26 -22.28
CA THR A 43 12.61 -12.46 -22.28
C THR A 43 12.05 -12.35 -20.88
N VAL A 44 11.55 -11.16 -20.53
CA VAL A 44 10.75 -10.94 -19.32
C VAL A 44 9.34 -10.54 -19.75
N VAL A 45 8.34 -11.27 -19.27
CA VAL A 45 6.92 -10.98 -19.49
C VAL A 45 6.28 -10.67 -18.15
N VAL A 46 5.53 -9.58 -18.09
CA VAL A 46 4.68 -9.25 -16.95
C VAL A 46 3.22 -9.52 -17.32
N ARG A 47 2.53 -10.35 -16.53
CA ARG A 47 1.15 -10.77 -16.77
C ARG A 47 0.25 -10.28 -15.64
N PHE A 48 -0.82 -9.58 -15.98
CA PHE A 48 -1.79 -9.01 -15.05
C PHE A 48 -3.13 -9.71 -15.18
N GLN A 49 -3.87 -9.81 -14.08
CA GLN A 49 -5.18 -10.46 -14.04
C GLN A 49 -5.15 -11.86 -14.66
N ALA A 50 -4.09 -12.61 -14.33
CA ALA A 50 -3.83 -13.93 -14.88
C ALA A 50 -5.09 -14.82 -14.83
N ASP A 51 -5.43 -15.39 -15.98
CA ASP A 51 -6.52 -16.33 -16.18
C ASP A 51 -7.91 -15.75 -15.84
N ARG A 52 -8.07 -14.41 -15.99
CA ARG A 52 -9.34 -13.68 -15.89
C ARG A 52 -9.70 -13.03 -17.24
N PRO A 53 -10.97 -12.64 -17.46
CA PRO A 53 -11.40 -12.01 -18.72
C PRO A 53 -10.66 -10.70 -19.05
N ASP A 54 -10.12 -10.02 -18.03
CA ASP A 54 -9.32 -8.81 -18.13
C ASP A 54 -7.80 -9.10 -18.10
N GLU A 55 -7.38 -10.34 -18.36
CA GLU A 55 -5.96 -10.69 -18.50
C GLU A 55 -5.32 -9.84 -19.59
N TRP A 56 -4.13 -9.33 -19.28
CA TRP A 56 -3.23 -8.78 -20.29
C TRP A 56 -1.79 -8.97 -19.86
N HIS A 57 -0.89 -8.96 -20.83
CA HIS A 57 0.54 -9.09 -20.60
C HIS A 57 1.33 -8.10 -21.43
N ALA A 58 2.54 -7.81 -21.00
CA ALA A 58 3.49 -6.98 -21.72
C ALA A 58 4.90 -7.57 -21.61
N GLU A 59 5.67 -7.49 -22.69
CA GLU A 59 7.11 -7.67 -22.60
C GLU A 59 7.72 -6.51 -21.83
N ALA A 60 8.73 -6.80 -21.02
CA ALA A 60 9.38 -5.80 -20.18
C ALA A 60 10.91 -5.87 -20.31
N GLY A 61 11.53 -4.70 -20.31
CA GLY A 61 12.98 -4.53 -20.18
C GLY A 61 13.37 -4.29 -18.72
N VAL A 62 14.55 -4.78 -18.31
CA VAL A 62 15.11 -4.47 -17.00
C VAL A 62 15.81 -3.12 -17.06
N VAL A 63 15.23 -2.10 -16.44
CA VAL A 63 15.82 -0.73 -16.39
C VAL A 63 16.67 -0.51 -15.14
N LEU A 64 16.38 -1.27 -14.08
CA LEU A 64 17.18 -1.31 -12.86
C LEU A 64 17.28 -2.75 -12.35
N ARG A 65 18.47 -3.15 -11.93
CA ARG A 65 18.69 -4.37 -11.14
C ARG A 65 19.77 -4.10 -10.10
N SER A 66 19.38 -4.08 -8.83
CA SER A 66 20.32 -4.00 -7.72
C SER A 66 20.30 -5.30 -6.92
N GLY A 67 21.39 -6.06 -7.01
CA GLY A 67 21.62 -7.24 -6.18
C GLY A 67 21.65 -6.93 -4.67
N PRO A 68 22.39 -5.89 -4.22
CA PRO A 68 22.44 -5.51 -2.80
C PRO A 68 21.07 -5.16 -2.18
N ALA A 69 20.17 -4.55 -2.97
CA ALA A 69 18.81 -4.24 -2.57
C ALA A 69 17.80 -5.39 -2.83
N ASP A 70 18.25 -6.43 -3.53
CA ASP A 70 17.42 -7.45 -4.19
C ASP A 70 16.14 -6.89 -4.85
N LEU A 71 16.31 -5.78 -5.57
CA LEU A 71 15.24 -5.00 -6.20
C LEU A 71 15.53 -4.83 -7.69
N ALA A 72 14.50 -5.02 -8.51
CA ALA A 72 14.53 -4.67 -9.93
C ALA A 72 13.32 -3.82 -10.31
N LEU A 73 13.54 -2.90 -11.26
CA LEU A 73 12.51 -2.13 -11.93
C LEU A 73 12.45 -2.58 -13.39
N LEU A 74 11.24 -2.95 -13.81
CA LEU A 74 10.95 -3.37 -15.17
C LEU A 74 10.16 -2.28 -15.88
N GLU A 75 10.50 -1.98 -17.12
CA GLU A 75 9.75 -1.09 -18.00
C GLU A 75 9.00 -1.91 -19.04
N MET A 76 7.68 -1.76 -19.09
CA MET A 76 6.83 -2.42 -20.09
C MET A 76 6.97 -1.72 -21.44
N ALA A 77 7.32 -2.48 -22.48
CA ALA A 77 7.58 -1.95 -23.82
C ALA A 77 6.32 -1.36 -24.47
N GLN A 78 5.18 -2.03 -24.33
CA GLN A 78 3.88 -1.56 -24.81
C GLN A 78 2.78 -1.92 -23.82
N ARG A 79 1.96 -0.93 -23.49
CA ARG A 79 0.78 -1.11 -22.65
C ARG A 79 -0.45 -1.20 -23.56
N PRO A 80 -1.25 -2.28 -23.49
CA PRO A 80 -2.49 -2.34 -24.25
C PRO A 80 -3.48 -1.26 -23.76
N SER A 81 -4.31 -0.76 -24.66
CA SER A 81 -5.35 0.24 -24.35
C SER A 81 -6.35 -0.26 -23.31
N THR A 82 -6.52 -1.59 -23.21
CA THR A 82 -7.37 -2.28 -22.23
C THR A 82 -6.81 -2.27 -20.81
N ALA A 83 -5.52 -1.96 -20.62
CA ALA A 83 -4.94 -1.92 -19.29
C ALA A 83 -5.58 -0.80 -18.45
N PRO A 84 -5.95 -1.02 -17.18
CA PRO A 84 -6.46 0.04 -16.33
C PRO A 84 -5.41 1.15 -16.11
N PRO A 85 -5.80 2.44 -16.09
CA PRO A 85 -4.89 3.53 -15.75
C PRO A 85 -4.40 3.43 -14.30
N VAL A 86 -3.19 3.93 -14.05
CA VAL A 86 -2.57 4.03 -12.72
C VAL A 86 -2.56 5.51 -12.35
N GLN A 87 -3.53 5.91 -11.55
CA GLN A 87 -3.71 7.33 -11.16
C GLN A 87 -2.55 7.89 -10.33
N HIS A 88 -1.95 7.06 -9.47
CA HIS A 88 -0.89 7.48 -8.54
C HIS A 88 0.12 6.35 -8.34
N THR A 89 1.39 6.71 -8.11
CA THR A 89 2.44 5.82 -7.61
C THR A 89 2.09 5.36 -6.19
N PRO A 90 2.59 4.20 -5.73
CA PRO A 90 2.36 3.79 -4.34
C PRO A 90 3.10 4.71 -3.37
N SER A 91 2.57 4.82 -2.15
CA SER A 91 3.30 5.40 -1.02
C SER A 91 4.30 4.39 -0.47
N TYR A 92 5.43 4.88 0.04
CA TYR A 92 6.48 4.06 0.65
C TYR A 92 6.69 4.46 2.10
N ALA A 93 7.01 3.46 2.93
CA ALA A 93 7.25 3.65 4.33
C ALA A 93 8.49 2.89 4.82
N VAL A 94 9.26 3.53 5.70
CA VAL A 94 10.33 2.90 6.47
C VAL A 94 9.83 2.60 7.87
N LEU A 95 9.97 1.34 8.27
CA LEU A 95 9.64 0.91 9.63
C LEU A 95 10.69 1.44 10.62
N PRO A 96 10.28 1.93 11.80
CA PRO A 96 11.20 2.39 12.83
C PRO A 96 12.00 1.21 13.37
N GLU A 97 13.24 1.43 13.82
CA GLU A 97 14.06 0.38 14.43
C GLU A 97 13.76 0.19 15.93
N THR A 98 12.50 -0.09 16.24
CA THR A 98 12.01 -0.28 17.61
C THR A 98 11.34 -1.64 17.75
N ASP A 99 11.09 -2.07 19.00
CA ASP A 99 10.37 -3.31 19.28
C ASP A 99 8.88 -3.12 18.98
N VAL A 100 8.51 -3.37 17.72
CA VAL A 100 7.14 -3.28 17.23
C VAL A 100 6.85 -4.44 16.29
N THR A 101 5.62 -4.96 16.40
CA THR A 101 5.05 -5.91 15.45
C THR A 101 3.90 -5.27 14.71
N LEU A 102 3.91 -5.35 13.38
CA LEU A 102 2.95 -4.65 12.51
C LEU A 102 2.19 -5.63 11.63
N PRO A 103 0.87 -5.42 11.42
CA PRO A 103 0.12 -6.16 10.42
C PRO A 103 0.63 -5.81 9.02
N VAL A 104 0.73 -6.82 8.17
CA VAL A 104 1.17 -6.67 6.79
C VAL A 104 0.37 -7.53 5.84
N THR A 105 0.29 -7.09 4.59
CA THR A 105 -0.29 -7.89 3.51
C THR A 105 0.62 -7.91 2.28
N ALA A 106 0.52 -8.97 1.49
CA ALA A 106 1.18 -9.09 0.19
C ALA A 106 0.34 -9.93 -0.76
N VAL A 107 0.43 -9.65 -2.06
CA VAL A 107 -0.23 -10.47 -3.09
C VAL A 107 0.81 -10.94 -4.09
N GLY A 108 0.82 -12.24 -4.37
CA GLY A 108 1.74 -12.85 -5.34
C GLY A 108 1.24 -14.19 -5.88
N PHE A 109 2.11 -14.92 -6.58
CA PHE A 109 1.78 -16.15 -7.31
C PHE A 109 2.62 -17.35 -6.85
N PRO A 110 2.47 -17.78 -5.58
CA PRO A 110 3.26 -18.87 -5.02
C PRO A 110 2.91 -20.22 -5.64
N ARG A 111 3.88 -21.12 -5.65
CA ARG A 111 3.76 -22.46 -6.27
C ARG A 111 2.65 -23.31 -5.67
N PHE A 112 2.35 -23.20 -4.37
CA PHE A 112 1.26 -23.99 -3.77
C PHE A 112 -0.13 -23.63 -4.32
N LYS A 113 -0.26 -22.51 -5.05
CA LYS A 113 -1.44 -22.11 -5.81
C LYS A 113 -1.44 -22.59 -7.27
N LEU A 114 -0.46 -23.40 -7.67
CA LEU A 114 -0.44 -24.05 -8.98
C LEU A 114 -1.57 -25.07 -9.05
N ARG A 115 -2.41 -24.92 -10.05
CA ARG A 115 -3.52 -25.82 -10.36
C ARG A 115 -3.35 -26.36 -11.77
N GLU A 116 -3.91 -27.55 -11.98
CA GLU A 116 -4.11 -28.14 -13.29
C GLU A 116 -5.58 -27.93 -13.65
N ASP A 117 -5.85 -27.28 -14.77
CA ASP A 117 -7.19 -27.19 -15.33
C ASP A 117 -7.37 -28.26 -16.39
N VAL A 118 -8.38 -29.09 -16.20
CA VAL A 118 -8.84 -30.10 -17.15
C VAL A 118 -10.18 -29.63 -17.67
N GLY A 119 -10.14 -28.63 -18.53
CA GLY A 119 -11.33 -28.03 -19.16
C GLY A 119 -11.18 -28.00 -20.68
N PRO A 120 -12.28 -27.81 -21.44
CA PRO A 120 -12.22 -27.53 -22.87
C PRO A 120 -11.65 -26.12 -23.07
N GLY A 121 -10.34 -25.97 -22.90
CA GLY A 121 -9.62 -24.76 -23.22
C GLY A 121 -9.62 -24.51 -24.73
N PRO A 122 -9.17 -23.33 -25.19
CA PRO A 122 -9.02 -23.00 -26.61
C PRO A 122 -7.92 -23.83 -27.32
N LEU A 123 -7.19 -24.66 -26.56
CA LEU A 123 -6.23 -25.64 -27.06
C LEU A 123 -6.93 -26.99 -27.20
N ALA A 124 -6.54 -27.75 -28.23
CA ALA A 124 -7.18 -29.00 -28.65
C ALA A 124 -7.56 -29.93 -27.47
N GLU A 125 -8.69 -30.63 -27.61
CA GLU A 125 -9.20 -31.60 -26.63
C GLU A 125 -8.05 -32.50 -26.10
N GLY A 126 -7.70 -32.34 -24.82
CA GLY A 126 -6.72 -33.19 -24.12
C GLY A 126 -5.48 -32.49 -23.55
N GLU A 127 -5.25 -31.19 -23.79
CA GLU A 127 -4.13 -30.46 -23.18
C GLU A 127 -4.47 -29.98 -21.74
N VAL A 128 -3.70 -30.45 -20.74
CA VAL A 128 -3.81 -29.99 -19.35
C VAL A 128 -3.20 -28.60 -19.24
N SER A 129 -4.04 -27.59 -18.99
CA SER A 129 -3.54 -26.24 -18.75
C SER A 129 -3.06 -26.12 -17.30
N ARG A 130 -1.96 -25.40 -17.07
CA ARG A 130 -1.39 -25.20 -15.73
C ARG A 130 -1.34 -23.71 -15.42
N TYR A 131 -1.96 -23.31 -14.32
CA TYR A 131 -2.01 -21.91 -13.92
C TYR A 131 -1.73 -21.74 -12.43
N ARG A 132 -1.13 -20.60 -12.06
CA ARG A 132 -0.92 -20.22 -10.66
C ARG A 132 -1.95 -19.18 -10.29
N ASP A 133 -2.80 -19.54 -9.32
CA ASP A 133 -3.75 -18.59 -8.75
C ASP A 133 -3.01 -17.58 -7.85
N SER A 134 -3.59 -16.40 -7.72
CA SER A 134 -3.06 -15.39 -6.81
C SER A 134 -3.23 -15.82 -5.35
N CYS A 135 -2.28 -15.45 -4.50
CA CYS A 135 -2.38 -15.60 -3.06
C CYS A 135 -2.31 -14.25 -2.41
N HIS A 136 -3.39 -13.84 -1.75
CA HIS A 136 -3.36 -12.75 -0.78
C HIS A 136 -2.91 -13.31 0.57
N VAL A 137 -1.77 -12.81 1.03
CA VAL A 137 -1.15 -13.15 2.31
C VAL A 137 -1.46 -12.05 3.30
N ASP A 138 -1.97 -12.45 4.46
CA ASP A 138 -2.15 -11.62 5.65
C ASP A 138 -1.24 -12.18 6.75
N GLY A 139 -0.47 -11.29 7.40
CA GLY A 139 0.54 -11.70 8.37
C GLY A 139 1.05 -10.54 9.21
N THR A 140 2.16 -10.78 9.90
CA THR A 140 2.80 -9.79 10.77
C THR A 140 4.29 -9.71 10.51
N VAL A 141 4.87 -8.53 10.72
CA VAL A 141 6.32 -8.32 10.72
C VAL A 141 6.78 -7.92 12.10
N SER A 142 7.76 -8.62 12.64
CA SER A 142 8.53 -8.18 13.81
C SER A 142 9.79 -7.46 13.33
N VAL A 143 9.86 -6.15 13.53
CA VAL A 143 10.88 -5.27 12.94
C VAL A 143 12.31 -5.65 13.34
N LEU A 144 12.49 -6.14 14.57
CA LEU A 144 13.80 -6.48 15.11
C LEU A 144 14.31 -7.88 14.68
N SER A 145 13.49 -8.66 13.97
CA SER A 145 13.93 -9.92 13.37
C SER A 145 14.81 -9.69 12.14
N ASN A 146 15.69 -10.64 11.82
CA ASN A 146 16.57 -10.65 10.65
C ASN A 146 17.46 -9.40 10.45
N ARG A 147 17.81 -8.68 11.54
CA ARG A 147 18.63 -7.46 11.45
C ARG A 147 20.00 -7.67 10.83
N ARG A 148 20.66 -8.80 11.10
CA ARG A 148 21.97 -9.12 10.52
C ARG A 148 21.90 -9.23 8.99
N GLU A 149 20.85 -9.85 8.48
CA GLU A 149 20.61 -9.98 7.03
C GLU A 149 20.06 -8.67 6.45
N GLY A 150 19.38 -7.86 7.27
CA GLY A 150 18.76 -6.59 6.90
C GLY A 150 17.42 -6.77 6.18
N THR A 151 16.72 -7.88 6.46
CA THR A 151 15.39 -8.21 5.94
C THR A 151 14.33 -8.11 7.05
N LEU A 152 13.06 -8.09 6.69
CA LEU A 152 11.93 -8.27 7.59
C LEU A 152 11.56 -9.75 7.59
N GLU A 153 11.37 -10.32 8.77
CA GLU A 153 10.68 -11.59 8.91
C GLU A 153 9.18 -11.34 8.82
N VAL A 154 8.53 -11.97 7.84
CA VAL A 154 7.09 -11.93 7.64
C VAL A 154 6.50 -13.25 8.13
N ALA A 155 5.81 -13.21 9.25
CA ALA A 155 5.11 -14.35 9.81
C ALA A 155 3.72 -14.47 9.19
N VAL A 156 3.43 -15.63 8.61
CA VAL A 156 2.19 -15.91 7.85
C VAL A 156 1.65 -17.28 8.22
N ARG A 157 0.39 -17.55 7.91
CA ARG A 157 -0.15 -18.91 8.00
C ARG A 157 0.62 -19.81 7.00
N PRO A 158 1.24 -20.91 7.46
CA PRO A 158 1.98 -21.79 6.55
C PRO A 158 1.03 -22.49 5.57
N PRO A 159 1.42 -22.64 4.29
CA PRO A 159 0.70 -23.49 3.36
C PRO A 159 1.00 -24.96 3.67
N ALA A 160 0.20 -25.86 3.10
CA ALA A 160 0.55 -27.28 3.06
C ALA A 160 1.81 -27.49 2.21
N ASP A 161 2.71 -28.37 2.65
CA ASP A 161 3.94 -28.69 1.92
C ASP A 161 3.69 -29.71 0.79
N VAL A 162 2.92 -29.30 -0.21
CA VAL A 162 2.59 -30.13 -1.38
C VAL A 162 3.70 -30.11 -2.45
N ALA A 163 4.71 -29.25 -2.30
CA ALA A 163 5.76 -29.04 -3.29
C ALA A 163 6.95 -30.02 -3.14
N GLY A 164 7.03 -30.76 -2.04
CA GLY A 164 8.13 -31.67 -1.74
C GLY A 164 9.42 -30.96 -1.30
N PRO A 165 10.50 -31.69 -0.97
CA PRO A 165 11.70 -31.13 -0.36
C PRO A 165 12.52 -30.24 -1.30
N GLU A 166 12.43 -30.48 -2.61
CA GLU A 166 13.21 -29.77 -3.64
C GLU A 166 12.68 -28.36 -3.96
N HIS A 167 11.41 -28.09 -3.65
CA HIS A 167 10.75 -26.83 -4.02
C HIS A 167 10.04 -26.19 -2.84
N SER A 168 10.30 -24.89 -2.65
CA SER A 168 9.54 -24.08 -1.70
C SER A 168 8.07 -23.96 -2.17
N PRO A 169 7.05 -24.19 -1.31
CA PRO A 169 5.66 -23.91 -1.67
C PRO A 169 5.44 -22.43 -2.00
N TRP A 170 6.30 -21.54 -1.48
CA TRP A 170 6.29 -20.10 -1.72
C TRP A 170 7.08 -19.67 -2.96
N GLU A 171 7.71 -20.58 -3.69
CA GLU A 171 8.40 -20.27 -4.95
C GLU A 171 7.45 -19.50 -5.88
N GLY A 172 7.81 -18.29 -6.29
CA GLY A 172 6.93 -17.38 -7.05
C GLY A 172 6.38 -16.19 -6.26
N MET A 173 6.50 -16.19 -4.93
CA MET A 173 6.11 -15.04 -4.11
C MET A 173 7.14 -13.90 -4.16
N SER A 174 8.40 -14.19 -4.49
CA SER A 174 9.48 -13.20 -4.61
C SER A 174 9.10 -12.09 -5.60
N GLY A 175 9.29 -10.84 -5.20
CA GLY A 175 8.88 -9.64 -5.91
C GLY A 175 7.47 -9.13 -5.56
N ALA A 176 6.74 -9.79 -4.64
CA ALA A 176 5.48 -9.26 -4.13
C ALA A 176 5.74 -8.06 -3.20
N ALA A 177 5.07 -6.94 -3.45
CA ALA A 177 5.11 -5.77 -2.57
C ALA A 177 4.47 -6.11 -1.21
N LEU A 178 5.17 -5.75 -0.14
CA LEU A 178 4.73 -5.92 1.24
C LEU A 178 4.17 -4.58 1.75
N TRP A 179 2.92 -4.62 2.21
CA TRP A 179 2.16 -3.44 2.59
C TRP A 179 1.93 -3.40 4.09
N SER A 180 2.00 -2.22 4.68
CA SER A 180 1.50 -1.92 6.03
C SER A 180 0.91 -0.51 6.04
N GLY A 181 -0.27 -0.32 6.64
CA GLY A 181 -0.91 1.01 6.72
C GLY A 181 -1.17 1.69 5.36
N GLY A 182 -1.32 0.93 4.27
CA GLY A 182 -1.49 1.47 2.92
C GLY A 182 -0.20 1.89 2.20
N ALA A 183 0.97 1.73 2.83
CA ALA A 183 2.27 2.01 2.23
C ALA A 183 3.08 0.73 1.99
N VAL A 184 3.93 0.75 0.97
CA VAL A 184 4.92 -0.29 0.72
C VAL A 184 6.03 -0.16 1.75
N VAL A 185 6.24 -1.21 2.55
CA VAL A 185 7.29 -1.26 3.59
C VAL A 185 8.45 -2.18 3.22
N GLY A 186 8.26 -2.99 2.18
CA GLY A 186 9.29 -3.87 1.65
C GLY A 186 8.83 -4.67 0.45
N LEU A 187 9.67 -5.62 0.05
CA LEU A 187 9.41 -6.53 -1.05
C LEU A 187 9.77 -7.95 -0.61
N ILE A 188 8.88 -8.92 -0.77
CA ILE A 188 9.19 -10.32 -0.46
C ILE A 188 10.29 -10.80 -1.40
N THR A 189 11.33 -11.42 -0.88
CA THR A 189 12.50 -11.84 -1.68
C THR A 189 12.86 -13.30 -1.50
N ALA A 190 12.68 -13.86 -0.30
CA ALA A 190 13.09 -15.23 -0.03
C ALA A 190 12.13 -15.98 0.90
N HIS A 191 12.23 -17.31 0.83
CA HIS A 191 11.72 -18.22 1.83
C HIS A 191 12.84 -19.18 2.20
N HIS A 192 13.39 -19.01 3.40
CA HIS A 192 14.37 -19.93 3.97
C HIS A 192 13.59 -21.07 4.64
N ARG A 193 13.57 -22.27 4.03
CA ARG A 193 12.77 -23.39 4.58
C ARG A 193 13.13 -23.76 6.02
N SER A 194 14.38 -23.50 6.43
CA SER A 194 14.86 -23.70 7.81
C SER A 194 14.10 -22.85 8.84
N ASP A 195 13.56 -21.71 8.43
CA ASP A 195 12.82 -20.79 9.29
C ASP A 195 11.35 -21.22 9.44
N GLY A 196 10.94 -22.24 8.66
CA GLY A 196 9.62 -22.82 8.64
C GLY A 196 8.72 -22.22 7.56
N LEU A 197 7.72 -23.01 7.13
CA LEU A 197 6.82 -22.66 6.02
C LEU A 197 5.93 -21.44 6.28
N GLY A 198 5.89 -20.95 7.52
CA GLY A 198 5.15 -19.74 7.92
C GLY A 198 6.03 -18.51 8.06
N ARG A 199 7.24 -18.52 7.49
CA ARG A 199 8.21 -17.41 7.55
C ARG A 199 8.71 -17.05 6.16
N LEU A 200 8.53 -15.80 5.76
CA LEU A 200 9.10 -15.24 4.54
C LEU A 200 10.06 -14.11 4.90
N ALA A 201 11.04 -13.87 4.04
CA ALA A 201 11.94 -12.73 4.16
C ALA A 201 11.54 -11.66 3.13
N ALA A 202 11.52 -10.40 3.57
CA ALA A 202 11.31 -9.25 2.70
C ALA A 202 12.44 -8.23 2.86
N VAL A 203 12.96 -7.68 1.76
CA VAL A 203 13.87 -6.54 1.83
C VAL A 203 13.13 -5.30 2.29
N ARG A 204 13.74 -4.55 3.21
CA ARG A 204 13.18 -3.30 3.78
C ARG A 204 13.32 -2.17 2.76
N VAL A 205 12.32 -1.30 2.66
CA VAL A 205 12.44 -0.05 1.88
C VAL A 205 13.65 0.78 2.34
N ARG A 206 13.93 0.81 3.65
CA ARG A 206 15.10 1.51 4.21
C ARG A 206 16.41 1.07 3.54
N ARG A 207 16.56 -0.23 3.31
CA ARG A 207 17.76 -0.80 2.69
C ARG A 207 18.02 -0.21 1.31
N TRP A 208 16.98 0.14 0.56
CA TRP A 208 17.13 0.74 -0.76
C TRP A 208 17.84 2.10 -0.68
N TYR A 209 17.54 2.92 0.32
CA TYR A 209 18.24 4.19 0.56
C TYR A 209 19.70 3.99 0.98
N ASP A 210 19.99 2.88 1.67
CA ASP A 210 21.33 2.60 2.18
C ASP A 210 22.27 2.03 1.11
N VAL A 211 21.75 1.30 0.11
CA VAL A 211 22.58 0.49 -0.81
C VAL A 211 22.46 0.86 -2.30
N LEU A 212 21.43 1.62 -2.69
CA LEU A 212 21.32 2.09 -4.07
C LEU A 212 22.26 3.26 -4.33
N THR A 213 22.83 3.30 -5.52
CA THR A 213 23.57 4.47 -5.99
C THR A 213 22.61 5.65 -6.21
N PRO A 214 23.11 6.90 -6.21
CA PRO A 214 22.26 8.08 -6.44
C PRO A 214 21.44 7.99 -7.73
N ALA A 215 22.04 7.51 -8.83
CA ALA A 215 21.35 7.36 -10.11
C ALA A 215 20.23 6.31 -10.07
N GLU A 216 20.43 5.20 -9.35
CA GLU A 216 19.40 4.18 -9.17
C GLU A 216 18.25 4.69 -8.29
N LEU A 217 18.57 5.49 -7.26
CA LEU A 217 17.57 6.11 -6.40
C LEU A 217 16.75 7.15 -7.17
N GLU A 218 17.39 8.00 -7.96
CA GLU A 218 16.72 8.96 -8.86
C GLU A 218 15.77 8.25 -9.83
N LEU A 219 16.19 7.11 -10.39
CA LEU A 219 15.34 6.31 -11.26
C LEU A 219 14.10 5.78 -10.52
N LEU A 220 14.24 5.29 -9.28
CA LEU A 220 13.08 4.88 -8.47
C LEU A 220 12.18 6.04 -8.07
N GLN A 221 12.75 7.22 -7.79
CA GLN A 221 11.95 8.41 -7.50
C GLN A 221 11.09 8.79 -8.71
N ALA A 222 11.71 8.87 -9.90
CA ALA A 222 11.04 9.28 -11.12
C ALA A 222 10.04 8.24 -11.64
N CYS A 223 10.39 6.95 -11.61
CA CYS A 223 9.62 5.89 -12.25
C CYS A 223 8.68 5.13 -11.31
N ALA A 224 9.03 5.05 -10.01
CA ALA A 224 8.29 4.28 -9.01
C ALA A 224 7.68 5.14 -7.90
N GLY A 225 7.92 6.45 -7.89
CA GLY A 225 7.39 7.38 -6.87
C GLY A 225 8.02 7.22 -5.48
N LEU A 226 9.23 6.66 -5.40
CA LEU A 226 9.97 6.59 -4.15
C LEU A 226 10.26 8.03 -3.65
N PRO A 227 10.02 8.37 -2.37
CA PRO A 227 10.26 9.74 -1.92
C PRO A 227 11.76 10.06 -1.85
N ALA A 228 12.14 11.30 -2.22
CA ALA A 228 13.53 11.75 -2.24
C ALA A 228 14.20 11.80 -0.86
N ARG A 229 13.41 12.06 0.18
CA ARG A 229 13.82 11.98 1.58
C ARG A 229 12.73 11.31 2.38
N LEU A 230 13.17 10.49 3.32
CA LEU A 230 12.28 9.89 4.31
C LEU A 230 11.75 10.99 5.22
N GLY A 231 10.45 11.24 5.19
CA GLY A 231 9.78 11.91 6.30
C GLY A 231 9.82 10.98 7.54
N PRO A 232 9.89 11.52 8.77
CA PRO A 232 9.68 10.70 9.95
C PRO A 232 8.29 10.06 9.86
N LEU A 233 8.25 8.73 9.79
CA LEU A 233 6.99 7.99 9.89
C LEU A 233 6.65 7.86 11.36
N PHE A 234 5.60 8.57 11.75
CA PHE A 234 4.84 8.22 12.92
C PHE A 234 4.05 6.95 12.56
N LEU A 235 4.42 5.82 13.17
CA LEU A 235 3.59 4.62 13.21
C LEU A 235 2.39 4.90 14.13
N ASP A 236 1.41 5.65 13.65
CA ASP A 236 0.06 5.50 14.17
C ASP A 236 -0.68 4.60 13.20
N GLY A 237 -1.08 3.42 13.68
CA GLY A 237 -1.80 2.39 12.94
C GLY A 237 -3.19 2.84 12.53
N THR A 238 -3.26 3.82 11.63
CA THR A 238 -4.50 4.26 11.01
C THR A 238 -4.32 4.16 9.50
N SER A 239 -5.33 3.56 8.87
CA SER A 239 -5.42 3.45 7.42
C SER A 239 -5.20 4.79 6.74
N SER A 240 -4.85 4.80 5.45
CA SER A 240 -5.00 5.99 4.59
C SER A 240 -6.47 6.40 4.37
N ARG A 241 -7.39 5.95 5.23
CA ARG A 241 -8.66 6.61 5.50
C ARG A 241 -8.45 7.39 6.79
N PRO A 242 -8.68 8.71 6.82
CA PRO A 242 -8.66 9.46 8.07
C PRO A 242 -9.51 8.72 9.12
N PRO A 243 -9.06 8.65 10.38
CA PRO A 243 -9.75 7.90 11.41
C PRO A 243 -11.21 8.32 11.44
N SER A 244 -12.14 7.36 11.35
CA SER A 244 -13.57 7.70 11.36
C SER A 244 -13.90 8.32 12.70
N LEU A 245 -14.32 9.58 12.66
CA LEU A 245 -14.76 10.36 13.81
C LEU A 245 -16.17 9.95 14.25
N GLY A 246 -16.85 9.09 13.48
CA GLY A 246 -18.14 8.51 13.82
C GLY A 246 -18.14 7.61 15.07
N SER A 247 -16.99 7.17 15.57
CA SER A 247 -16.87 6.41 16.82
C SER A 247 -16.79 7.28 18.08
N LEU A 248 -16.58 8.59 17.94
CA LEU A 248 -16.42 9.49 19.08
C LEU A 248 -17.72 9.65 19.88
N PRO A 249 -17.66 9.66 21.22
CA PRO A 249 -18.84 9.83 22.04
C PRO A 249 -19.42 11.25 21.88
N HIS A 250 -20.74 11.36 21.74
CA HIS A 250 -21.44 12.64 21.67
C HIS A 250 -21.41 13.45 22.99
N THR A 251 -20.88 12.85 24.05
CA THR A 251 -20.75 13.42 25.41
C THR A 251 -19.43 14.15 25.63
N LEU A 252 -18.56 14.27 24.62
CA LEU A 252 -17.28 14.97 24.74
C LEU A 252 -17.46 16.42 25.23
N THR A 253 -16.58 16.82 26.14
CA THR A 253 -16.57 18.13 26.78
C THR A 253 -15.77 19.14 25.95
N MET A 254 -15.98 20.43 26.23
CA MET A 254 -15.18 21.52 25.62
C MET A 254 -13.67 21.35 25.87
N ARG A 255 -13.28 20.76 27.01
CA ARG A 255 -11.87 20.53 27.34
C ARG A 255 -11.26 19.47 26.42
N GLU A 256 -12.01 18.41 26.12
CA GLU A 256 -11.55 17.33 25.23
C GLU A 256 -11.51 17.77 23.77
N LEU A 257 -12.49 18.58 23.34
CA LEU A 257 -12.59 19.10 21.97
C LEU A 257 -11.71 20.34 21.71
N LYS A 258 -11.05 20.88 22.74
CA LYS A 258 -10.37 22.17 22.69
C LYS A 258 -9.36 22.25 21.54
N ASP A 259 -8.52 21.23 21.39
CA ASP A 259 -7.40 21.27 20.45
C ASP A 259 -7.87 21.09 19.01
N LEU A 260 -8.90 20.26 18.78
CA LEU A 260 -9.57 20.14 17.49
C LEU A 260 -10.26 21.45 17.10
N VAL A 261 -10.96 22.09 18.03
CA VAL A 261 -11.62 23.38 17.79
C VAL A 261 -10.59 24.47 17.50
N ASP A 262 -9.48 24.50 18.24
CA ASP A 262 -8.41 25.48 18.02
C ASP A 262 -7.79 25.30 16.62
N ALA A 263 -7.48 24.07 16.23
CA ALA A 263 -6.97 23.76 14.90
C ALA A 263 -7.96 24.16 13.78
N LEU A 264 -9.24 23.82 13.93
CA LEU A 264 -10.28 24.20 12.97
C LEU A 264 -10.39 25.73 12.83
N THR A 265 -10.32 26.47 13.94
CA THR A 265 -10.38 27.94 13.89
C THR A 265 -9.15 28.59 13.24
N ALA A 266 -8.04 27.86 13.11
CA ALA A 266 -6.85 28.33 12.42
C ALA A 266 -6.97 28.24 10.89
N LEU A 267 -7.89 27.41 10.37
CA LEU A 267 -8.04 27.17 8.94
C LEU A 267 -8.37 28.46 8.16
N PRO A 268 -7.65 28.76 7.05
CA PRO A 268 -7.94 29.92 6.20
C PRO A 268 -9.39 29.98 5.72
N THR A 269 -9.97 28.84 5.33
CA THR A 269 -11.34 28.73 4.81
C THR A 269 -12.36 29.12 5.87
N LEU A 270 -12.19 28.67 7.12
CA LEU A 270 -13.13 28.98 8.21
C LEU A 270 -12.98 30.42 8.74
N ARG A 271 -11.83 31.06 8.53
CA ARG A 271 -11.59 32.46 8.91
C ARG A 271 -12.18 33.47 7.93
N ARG A 272 -12.54 33.05 6.71
CA ARG A 272 -13.18 33.94 5.72
C ARG A 272 -14.59 34.32 6.18
N PRO A 273 -15.06 35.53 5.84
CA PRO A 273 -16.48 35.87 6.00
C PRO A 273 -17.35 34.82 5.29
N ASN A 274 -18.32 34.25 6.00
CA ASN A 274 -19.20 33.16 5.55
C ASN A 274 -18.50 31.83 5.21
N GLY A 275 -17.21 31.67 5.53
CA GLY A 275 -16.46 30.46 5.19
C GLY A 275 -17.04 29.20 5.83
N LEU A 276 -17.51 29.29 7.08
CA LEU A 276 -18.20 28.19 7.73
C LEU A 276 -19.54 27.87 7.06
N ASP A 277 -20.30 28.88 6.63
CA ASP A 277 -21.57 28.66 5.91
C ASP A 277 -21.33 27.90 4.59
N THR A 278 -20.30 28.27 3.83
CA THR A 278 -19.92 27.58 2.60
C THR A 278 -19.53 26.12 2.83
N VAL A 279 -18.79 25.82 3.91
CA VAL A 279 -18.46 24.43 4.26
C VAL A 279 -19.72 23.66 4.68
N LEU A 280 -20.64 24.32 5.40
CA LEU A 280 -21.87 23.70 5.88
C LEU A 280 -22.88 23.40 4.75
N GLU A 281 -22.83 24.10 3.62
CA GLU A 281 -23.63 23.77 2.43
C GLU A 281 -23.26 22.41 1.83
N GLY A 282 -22.02 21.96 2.03
CA GLY A 282 -21.50 20.67 1.55
C GLY A 282 -21.77 19.48 2.47
N ILE A 283 -22.43 19.68 3.62
CA ILE A 283 -22.69 18.60 4.61
C ILE A 283 -24.19 18.36 4.82
N ASP A 284 -24.51 17.47 5.77
CA ASP A 284 -25.90 17.15 6.15
C ASP A 284 -26.69 18.42 6.58
N PRO A 285 -27.84 18.71 5.94
CA PRO A 285 -28.66 19.89 6.24
C PRO A 285 -29.09 20.01 7.71
N ARG A 286 -29.13 18.90 8.46
CA ARG A 286 -29.50 18.88 9.88
C ARG A 286 -28.46 19.58 10.75
N VAL A 287 -27.18 19.56 10.37
CA VAL A 287 -26.11 20.24 11.12
C VAL A 287 -26.27 21.75 11.00
N SER A 288 -26.52 22.25 9.78
CA SER A 288 -26.78 23.66 9.52
C SER A 288 -28.03 24.15 10.27
N ALA A 289 -29.10 23.36 10.29
CA ALA A 289 -30.35 23.71 10.96
C ALA A 289 -30.27 23.81 12.51
N HIS A 290 -29.32 23.10 13.14
CA HIS A 290 -29.18 23.05 14.60
C HIS A 290 -27.95 23.80 15.12
N ARG A 291 -27.25 24.55 14.25
CA ARG A 291 -26.09 25.35 14.62
C ARG A 291 -26.46 26.46 15.61
N PRO A 292 -25.78 26.54 16.77
CA PRO A 292 -25.82 27.74 17.60
C PRO A 292 -25.15 28.91 16.87
N ARG A 293 -25.81 30.07 16.78
CA ARG A 293 -25.21 31.30 16.25
C ARG A 293 -24.51 32.05 17.38
N ASP A 294 -23.22 32.32 17.23
CA ASP A 294 -22.39 33.09 18.17
C ASP A 294 -21.43 33.97 17.37
N ASP A 295 -21.22 35.22 17.80
CA ASP A 295 -20.36 36.18 17.09
C ASP A 295 -18.87 35.78 17.11
N ARG A 296 -18.49 34.79 17.91
CA ARG A 296 -17.12 34.28 18.00
C ARG A 296 -16.98 32.96 17.26
N LEU A 297 -16.18 32.97 16.18
CA LEU A 297 -15.85 31.80 15.35
C LEU A 297 -15.53 30.54 16.18
N ARG A 298 -14.77 30.68 17.27
CA ARG A 298 -14.44 29.55 18.15
C ARG A 298 -15.66 28.86 18.79
N HIS A 299 -16.63 29.64 19.26
CA HIS A 299 -17.85 29.09 19.87
C HIS A 299 -18.77 28.49 18.81
N GLU A 300 -18.78 29.10 17.62
CA GLU A 300 -19.53 28.63 16.47
C GLU A 300 -19.00 27.29 15.95
N VAL A 301 -17.69 27.17 15.74
CA VAL A 301 -17.01 25.92 15.35
C VAL A 301 -17.24 24.84 16.40
N TYR A 302 -17.14 25.16 17.69
CA TYR A 302 -17.45 24.20 18.76
C TYR A 302 -18.92 23.72 18.71
N GLY A 303 -19.86 24.64 18.47
CA GLY A 303 -21.27 24.31 18.30
C GLY A 303 -21.53 23.38 17.12
N VAL A 304 -20.84 23.60 16.00
CA VAL A 304 -20.88 22.72 14.82
C VAL A 304 -20.31 21.35 15.15
N VAL A 305 -19.10 21.26 15.72
CA VAL A 305 -18.47 19.97 16.08
C VAL A 305 -19.36 19.18 17.03
N ARG A 306 -19.95 19.82 18.05
CA ARG A 306 -20.92 19.15 18.95
C ARG A 306 -22.16 18.65 18.23
N THR A 307 -22.66 19.41 17.27
CA THR A 307 -23.82 19.02 16.47
C THR A 307 -23.46 17.83 15.60
N CYS A 308 -22.28 17.84 14.97
CA CYS A 308 -21.79 16.72 14.17
C CYS A 308 -21.62 15.44 15.01
N LEU A 309 -21.11 15.54 16.25
CA LEU A 309 -20.97 14.39 17.15
C LEU A 309 -22.33 13.77 17.55
N ARG A 310 -23.43 14.53 17.50
CA ARG A 310 -24.78 13.99 17.76
C ARG A 310 -25.34 13.19 16.58
N TYR A 311 -24.82 13.39 15.38
CA TYR A 311 -25.26 12.73 14.15
C TYR A 311 -24.09 11.91 13.57
N PRO A 312 -24.06 10.58 13.79
CA PRO A 312 -22.95 9.74 13.36
C PRO A 312 -22.59 9.93 11.88
N GLY A 313 -21.30 10.06 11.58
CA GLY A 313 -20.76 10.24 10.22
C GLY A 313 -20.77 11.68 9.70
N THR A 314 -21.49 12.62 10.33
CA THR A 314 -21.51 14.02 9.85
C THR A 314 -20.22 14.78 10.13
N LEU A 315 -19.48 14.39 11.18
CA LEU A 315 -18.16 14.95 11.46
C LEU A 315 -17.12 14.48 10.43
N ASP A 316 -17.25 13.25 9.94
CA ASP A 316 -16.42 12.73 8.85
C ASP A 316 -16.68 13.51 7.54
N SER A 317 -17.95 13.72 7.18
CA SER A 317 -18.31 14.53 6.00
C SER A 317 -17.85 15.99 6.12
N PHE A 318 -17.93 16.59 7.32
CA PHE A 318 -17.41 17.93 7.55
C PHE A 318 -15.90 18.02 7.31
N MET A 319 -15.15 17.02 7.78
CA MET A 319 -13.71 16.92 7.55
C MET A 319 -13.37 16.67 6.08
N GLU A 320 -14.16 15.86 5.36
CA GLU A 320 -13.99 15.63 3.93
C GLU A 320 -14.14 16.92 3.11
N VAL A 321 -15.21 17.70 3.35
CA VAL A 321 -15.40 18.99 2.68
C VAL A 321 -14.21 19.92 2.96
N LEU A 322 -13.74 20.02 4.20
CA LEU A 322 -12.57 20.85 4.51
C LEU A 322 -11.31 20.45 3.73
N ARG A 323 -11.09 19.15 3.50
CA ARG A 323 -9.93 18.67 2.71
C ARG A 323 -10.02 19.09 1.25
N ASP A 324 -11.21 19.12 0.68
CA ASP A 324 -11.42 19.56 -0.71
C ASP A 324 -11.12 21.05 -0.91
N TRP A 325 -11.31 21.87 0.13
CA TRP A 325 -11.10 23.33 0.06
C TRP A 325 -9.67 23.77 0.40
N GLU A 326 -8.94 22.99 1.20
CA GLU A 326 -7.65 23.39 1.82
C GLU A 326 -6.43 22.66 1.24
N GLU A 327 -6.54 22.06 0.05
CA GLU A 327 -5.51 21.23 -0.64
C GLU A 327 -4.07 21.39 -0.08
N ASP A 328 -3.61 20.38 0.68
CA ASP A 328 -2.25 20.26 1.22
C ASP A 328 -1.76 21.36 2.21
N SER A 329 -2.65 22.11 2.86
CA SER A 329 -2.28 23.13 3.86
C SER A 329 -1.67 22.55 5.15
N GLU A 330 -0.75 23.30 5.77
CA GLU A 330 -0.14 22.91 7.06
C GLU A 330 -1.18 22.92 8.17
N GLU A 331 -2.11 23.86 8.12
CA GLU A 331 -3.22 24.00 9.05
C GLU A 331 -4.18 22.81 8.97
N LEU A 332 -4.45 22.27 7.77
CA LEU A 332 -5.24 21.05 7.61
C LEU A 332 -4.56 19.83 8.23
N ARG A 333 -3.23 19.73 8.13
CA ARG A 333 -2.45 18.66 8.79
C ARG A 333 -2.51 18.75 10.32
N GLU A 334 -2.55 19.96 10.88
CA GLU A 334 -2.78 20.17 12.32
C GLU A 334 -4.17 19.70 12.76
N VAL A 335 -5.20 19.97 11.95
CA VAL A 335 -6.57 19.50 12.22
C VAL A 335 -6.63 17.97 12.18
N ASP A 336 -6.06 17.35 11.15
CA ASP A 336 -6.03 15.89 11.02
C ASP A 336 -5.27 15.23 12.20
N ARG A 337 -4.19 15.86 12.68
CA ARG A 337 -3.46 15.40 13.87
C ARG A 337 -4.32 15.51 15.13
N ALA A 338 -4.94 16.66 15.37
CA ALA A 338 -5.81 16.86 16.53
C ALA A 338 -7.01 15.90 16.54
N ALA A 339 -7.56 15.60 15.37
CA ALA A 339 -8.63 14.63 15.18
C ALA A 339 -8.16 13.20 15.50
N ALA A 340 -6.98 12.80 15.00
CA ALA A 340 -6.40 11.49 15.28
C ALA A 340 -6.09 11.30 16.77
N GLU A 341 -5.48 12.30 17.43
CA GLU A 341 -5.21 12.26 18.88
C GLU A 341 -6.49 12.16 19.72
N LEU A 342 -7.58 12.79 19.27
CA LEU A 342 -8.87 12.69 19.94
C LEU A 342 -9.45 11.28 19.82
N VAL A 343 -9.38 10.67 18.63
CA VAL A 343 -9.82 9.28 18.42
C VAL A 343 -9.00 8.32 19.26
N MET A 344 -7.67 8.47 19.30
CA MET A 344 -6.79 7.62 20.10
C MET A 344 -7.11 7.66 21.60
N ARG A 345 -7.56 8.81 22.11
CA ARG A 345 -7.97 8.96 23.53
C ARG A 345 -9.29 8.27 23.87
N HIS A 346 -10.13 7.98 22.88
CA HIS A 346 -11.49 7.49 23.07
C HIS A 346 -11.79 6.20 22.28
N SER A 347 -10.76 5.53 21.75
CA SER A 347 -10.84 4.22 21.06
C SER A 347 -10.66 3.05 22.00
#